data_AF-A0A6L7Y8M6-F1
#
_entry.id   AF-A0A6L7Y8M6-F1
#
_cell.length_a   1.000
_cell.length_b   1.000
_cell.length_c   1.000
_cell.angle_alpha   90.00
_cell.angle_beta   90.00
_cell.angle_gamma   90.00
#
_symmetry.space_group_name_H-M   'P 1'
#
loop_
_entity.id
_entity.type
_entity.pdbx_description
1 polymer ?
#
loop_
_entity_poly.entity_id
_entity_poly.type
_entity_poly.pdbx_seq_one_letter_code
_entity_poly.pdbx_strand_id
1 'polypeptide(L)' 'MTRIAYLGPRGTNTEAAAVGYDPDADLLPVASVAAAIRAVHDDEADA' A
#
# COMPACT_ATOMS: atom_id res chain seq x y z
N MET A 1 12.66 4.09 -3.95
CA MET A 1 11.33 4.54 -3.53
C MET A 1 10.52 3.30 -3.31
N THR A 2 10.00 3.10 -2.11
CA THR A 2 9.26 1.88 -1.73
C THR A 2 7.85 1.95 -2.30
N ARG A 3 7.37 0.88 -2.94
CA ARG A 3 5.97 0.74 -3.36
C ARG A 3 5.18 0.09 -2.24
N ILE A 4 4.13 0.75 -1.76
CA ILE A 4 3.36 0.25 -0.61
C ILE A 4 1.92 -0.01 -1.05
N ALA A 5 1.50 -1.26 -1.00
CA ALA A 5 0.10 -1.65 -1.20
C ALA A 5 -0.68 -1.49 0.10
N TYR A 6 -1.76 -0.71 0.07
CA TYR A 6 -2.58 -0.47 1.25
C TYR A 6 -4.06 -0.70 0.97
N LEU A 7 -4.81 -1.08 2.01
CA LEU A 7 -6.26 -1.21 1.91
C LEU A 7 -6.88 0.16 1.66
N GLY A 8 -7.32 0.38 0.42
CA GLY A 8 -7.94 1.62 -0.02
C GLY A 8 -9.42 1.74 0.41
N PRO A 9 -10.13 2.78 -0.08
CA PRO A 9 -9.67 3.83 -0.99
C PRO A 9 -8.75 4.86 -0.30
N ARG A 10 -8.43 5.94 -1.01
CA ARG A 10 -7.71 7.10 -0.44
C ARG A 10 -8.47 7.70 0.74
N GLY A 11 -7.75 8.31 1.67
CA GLY A 11 -8.24 8.90 2.90
C GLY A 11 -8.48 7.91 4.04
N THR A 12 -7.96 6.69 3.94
CA THR A 12 -8.09 5.65 4.98
C THR A 12 -6.97 5.76 6.01
N ASN A 13 -7.20 5.17 7.20
CA ASN A 13 -6.15 5.05 8.22
C ASN A 13 -4.94 4.24 7.72
N THR A 14 -5.17 3.32 6.80
CA THR A 14 -4.13 2.52 6.12
C THR A 14 -3.28 3.36 5.17
N GLU A 15 -3.85 4.34 4.47
CA GLU A 15 -3.08 5.34 3.71
C GLU A 15 -2.22 6.18 4.67
N ALA A 16 -2.80 6.69 5.76
CA ALA A 16 -2.07 7.50 6.74
C ALA A 16 -0.92 6.72 7.41
N ALA A 17 -1.12 5.43 7.69
CA ALA A 17 -0.07 4.56 8.19
C ALA A 17 1.05 4.36 7.17
N ALA A 18 0.72 4.16 5.89
CA ALA A 18 1.73 4.03 4.82
C ALA A 18 2.56 5.32 4.67
N VAL A 19 1.92 6.49 4.65
CA VAL A 19 2.59 7.80 4.61
C VAL A 19 3.46 8.02 5.87
N GLY A 20 2.97 7.60 7.05
CA GLY A 20 3.74 7.71 8.29
C GLY A 20 4.94 6.77 8.35
N TYR A 21 4.91 5.65 7.62
CA TYR A 21 6.01 4.69 7.52
C TYR A 21 7.09 5.17 6.55
N ASP A 22 6.70 5.58 5.35
CA ASP A 22 7.60 6.12 4.31
C ASP A 22 6.88 7.27 3.58
N PRO A 23 7.19 8.54 3.92
CA PRO A 23 6.53 9.71 3.31
C PRO A 23 6.80 9.86 1.81
N ASP A 24 7.87 9.26 1.30
CA ASP A 24 8.27 9.33 -0.11
C ASP A 24 7.85 8.07 -0.89
N ALA A 25 7.11 7.13 -0.26
CA ALA A 25 6.65 5.91 -0.92
C ALA A 25 5.66 6.18 -2.06
N ASP A 26 5.67 5.28 -3.05
CA ASP A 26 4.63 5.20 -4.07
C ASP A 26 3.48 4.33 -3.55
N LEU A 27 2.29 4.91 -3.41
CA LEU A 27 1.17 4.26 -2.73
C LEU A 27 0.20 3.61 -3.73
N LEU A 28 -0.01 2.31 -3.56
CA LEU A 28 -0.91 1.49 -4.36
C LEU A 28 -2.19 1.15 -3.57
N PRO A 29 -3.32 1.88 -3.76
CA PRO A 29 -4.58 1.54 -3.12
C PRO A 29 -5.17 0.26 -3.74
N VAL A 30 -5.55 -0.70 -2.89
CA VAL A 30 -6.19 -1.94 -3.32
C VAL A 30 -7.54 -2.18 -2.63
N ALA A 31 -8.42 -2.95 -3.28
CA ALA A 31 -9.81 -3.13 -2.84
C ALA A 31 -10.00 -4.14 -1.69
N SER A 32 -8.95 -4.85 -1.25
CA SER A 32 -9.03 -5.82 -0.17
C SER A 32 -7.66 -6.12 0.42
N VAL A 33 -7.62 -6.63 1.66
CA VAL A 33 -6.38 -7.08 2.30
C VAL A 33 -5.71 -8.19 1.50
N ALA A 34 -6.50 -9.13 0.94
CA ALA A 34 -5.98 -10.19 0.07
C ALA A 34 -5.35 -9.66 -1.23
N ALA A 35 -5.79 -8.50 -1.72
CA ALA A 35 -5.14 -7.85 -2.86
C ALA A 35 -3.79 -7.22 -2.47
N ALA A 36 -3.65 -6.66 -1.26
CA ALA A 36 -2.38 -6.10 -0.80
C ALA A 36 -1.31 -7.19 -0.66
N ILE A 37 -1.68 -8.33 -0.08
CA ILE A 37 -0.81 -9.50 0.05
C ILE A 37 -0.35 -10.00 -1.32
N ARG A 38 -1.28 -10.05 -2.30
CA ARG A 38 -0.95 -10.46 -3.67
C ARG A 38 -0.02 -9.47 -4.37
N ALA A 39 -0.24 -8.17 -4.19
CA ALA A 39 0.63 -7.15 -4.78
C ALA A 39 2.09 -7.32 -4.35
N VAL A 40 2.35 -7.69 -3.09
CA VAL A 40 3.71 -8.01 -2.62
C VAL A 40 4.22 -9.32 -3.21
N HIS A 41 3.37 -10.36 -3.22
CA HIS A 41 3.75 -11.67 -3.78
C HIS A 41 4.12 -11.60 -5.26
N ASP A 42 3.41 -10.78 -6.03
CA ASP A 42 3.55 -10.65 -7.48
C ASP A 42 4.56 -9.55 -7.88
N ASP A 43 5.32 -9.02 -6.91
CA ASP A 43 6.34 -7.97 -7.08
C ASP A 43 5.78 -6.63 -7.61
N GLU A 44 4.46 -6.40 -7.47
CA GLU A 44 3.79 -5.13 -7.78
C GLU A 44 4.02 -4.08 -6.69
N ALA A 45 4.19 -4.51 -5.43
CA ALA A 45 4.54 -3.69 -4.28
C ALA A 45 5.70 -4.31 -3.49
N ASP A 46 6.45 -3.47 -2.78
CA ASP A 46 7.56 -3.89 -1.92
C ASP A 46 7.10 -4.17 -0.48
N ALA A 47 5.96 -3.56 -0.06
CA ALA A 47 5.36 -3.70 1.27
C ALA A 47 3.83 -3.61 1.24
#